data_AF-A0A2P7MZH2-F1
#
_entry.id   AF-A0A2P7MZH2-F1
#
_cell.length_a   1.000
_cell.length_b   1.000
_cell.length_c   1.000
_cell.angle_alpha   90.00
_cell.angle_beta   90.00
_cell.angle_gamma   90.00
#
_symmetry.space_group_name_H-M   'P 1'
#
loop_
_entity.id
_entity.type
_entity.pdbx_description
1 polymer ?
#
loop_
_entity_poly.entity_id
_entity_poly.type
_entity_poly.pdbx_seq_one_letter_code
_entity_poly.pdbx_strand_id
1 'polypeptide(L)' 'MGSTSLTDLLALPATERLELAMGLWQSLDHAEQEQALAVSPALITELERRWSRHQHRPEESLSWELVRQELGLE' A
#
# COMPACT_ATOMS: atom_id res chain seq x y z
N MET A 1 -19.53 11.42 -20.36
CA MET A 1 -18.41 11.41 -19.38
C MET A 1 -17.23 10.75 -20.06
N GLY A 2 -16.09 11.42 -20.13
CA GLY A 2 -14.90 10.86 -20.78
C GLY A 2 -14.35 9.69 -19.98
N SER A 3 -13.97 8.62 -20.65
CA SER A 3 -13.25 7.51 -20.02
C SER A 3 -11.81 7.96 -19.76
N THR A 4 -11.48 8.28 -18.51
CA THR A 4 -10.09 8.51 -18.09
C THR A 4 -9.33 7.19 -18.18
N SER A 5 -8.21 7.15 -18.90
CA SER A 5 -7.42 5.93 -19.01
C SER A 5 -6.57 5.72 -17.75
N LEU A 6 -6.20 4.47 -17.46
CA LEU A 6 -5.26 4.17 -16.38
C LEU A 6 -3.92 4.91 -16.57
N THR A 7 -3.48 5.08 -17.83
CA THR A 7 -2.28 5.83 -18.17
C THR A 7 -2.38 7.29 -17.71
N ASP A 8 -3.54 7.92 -17.91
CA ASP A 8 -3.78 9.31 -17.49
C ASP A 8 -3.76 9.43 -15.96
N LEU A 9 -4.36 8.47 -15.26
CA LEU A 9 -4.34 8.42 -13.78
C LEU A 9 -2.93 8.22 -13.24
N LEU A 10 -2.11 7.38 -13.89
CA LEU A 10 -0.73 7.15 -13.47
C LEU A 10 0.19 8.33 -13.74
N ALA A 11 -0.16 9.22 -14.67
CA ALA A 11 0.56 10.45 -14.98
C ALA A 11 0.30 11.60 -13.98
N LEU A 12 -0.72 11.48 -13.12
CA LEU A 12 -0.98 12.46 -12.07
C LEU A 12 0.21 12.56 -11.08
N PRO A 13 0.42 13.73 -10.46
CA PRO A 13 1.37 13.89 -9.36
C PRO A 13 1.17 12.84 -8.25
N ALA A 14 2.25 12.44 -7.58
CA ALA A 14 2.20 11.40 -6.56
C ALA A 14 1.15 11.68 -5.46
N THR A 15 1.04 12.94 -5.02
CA THR A 15 0.03 13.36 -4.03
C THR A 15 -1.39 13.20 -4.55
N GLU A 16 -1.67 13.63 -5.78
CA GLU A 16 -3.01 13.51 -6.39
C GLU A 16 -3.40 12.04 -6.62
N ARG A 17 -2.44 11.19 -7.01
CA ARG A 17 -2.66 9.74 -7.09
C ARG A 17 -2.97 9.13 -5.74
N LEU A 18 -2.28 9.56 -4.69
CA LEU A 18 -2.52 9.08 -3.33
C LEU A 18 -3.92 9.49 -2.85
N GLU A 19 -4.29 10.76 -3.03
CA GLU A 19 -5.62 11.27 -2.68
C GLU A 19 -6.72 10.52 -3.44
N LEU A 20 -6.55 10.30 -4.74
CA LEU A 20 -7.48 9.52 -5.55
C LEU A 20 -7.59 8.07 -5.06
N ALA A 21 -6.47 7.41 -4.79
CA ALA A 21 -6.46 6.04 -4.29
C ALA A 21 -7.17 5.92 -2.93
N MET A 22 -6.93 6.88 -2.01
CA MET A 22 -7.60 6.95 -0.72
C MET A 22 -9.10 7.20 -0.88
N GLY A 23 -9.50 8.12 -1.76
CA GLY A 23 -10.90 8.42 -2.04
C GLY A 23 -11.65 7.22 -2.64
N LEU A 24 -11.01 6.52 -3.58
CA LEU A 24 -11.56 5.28 -4.17
C LEU A 24 -11.72 4.20 -3.09
N TRP A 25 -10.70 3.99 -2.25
CA TRP A 25 -10.78 3.03 -1.15
C TRP A 25 -11.92 3.34 -0.16
N GLN A 26 -12.07 4.62 0.21
CA GLN A 26 -13.13 5.09 1.12
C GLN A 26 -14.52 5.06 0.49
N SER A 27 -14.62 5.04 -0.84
CA SER A 27 -15.90 4.95 -1.54
C SER A 27 -16.49 3.54 -1.54
N LEU A 28 -15.66 2.53 -1.29
CA LEU A 28 -16.10 1.14 -1.13
C LEU A 28 -16.81 0.96 0.22
N ASP A 29 -17.83 0.11 0.26
CA ASP A 29 -18.42 -0.30 1.52
C ASP A 29 -17.51 -1.28 2.30
N HIS A 30 -17.86 -1.58 3.54
CA HIS A 30 -17.04 -2.43 4.39
C HIS A 30 -16.87 -3.85 3.83
N ALA A 31 -17.92 -4.43 3.24
CA ALA A 31 -17.87 -5.77 2.68
C ALA A 31 -17.01 -5.82 1.41
N GLU A 32 -17.06 -4.78 0.59
CA GLU A 32 -16.20 -4.59 -0.58
C GLU A 32 -14.73 -4.44 -0.18
N GLN A 33 -14.44 -3.68 0.88
CA GLN A 33 -13.08 -3.53 1.42
C GLN A 33 -12.52 -4.85 1.97
N GLU A 34 -13.30 -5.58 2.77
CA GLU A 34 -12.90 -6.88 3.32
C GLU A 34 -12.63 -7.91 2.22
N GLN A 35 -13.43 -7.91 1.14
CA GLN A 35 -13.21 -8.79 0.00
C GLN A 35 -12.00 -8.36 -0.85
N ALA A 36 -11.79 -7.06 -1.05
CA ALA A 36 -10.68 -6.53 -1.83
C ALA A 36 -9.32 -6.84 -1.20
N LEU A 37 -9.26 -6.91 0.14
CA LEU A 37 -8.03 -7.21 0.87
C LEU A 37 -8.27 -8.22 2.01
N ALA A 38 -8.38 -9.49 1.65
CA ALA A 38 -8.52 -10.57 2.62
C ALA A 38 -7.23 -10.73 3.46
N VAL A 39 -7.19 -10.10 4.64
CA VAL A 39 -6.08 -10.24 5.59
C VAL A 39 -6.30 -11.48 6.45
N SER A 40 -5.51 -12.53 6.21
CA SER A 40 -5.59 -13.74 7.04
C SER A 40 -5.11 -13.47 8.47
N PRO A 41 -5.59 -14.21 9.48
CA PRO A 41 -5.09 -14.08 10.87
C PRO A 41 -3.58 -14.29 10.98
N ALA A 42 -3.00 -15.15 10.14
CA ALA A 42 -1.56 -15.38 10.07
C ALA A 42 -0.82 -14.13 9.55
N LEU A 43 -1.40 -13.41 8.58
CA LEU A 43 -0.83 -12.17 8.07
C LEU A 43 -0.88 -11.06 9.14
N ILE A 44 -1.99 -10.93 9.87
CA ILE A 44 -2.10 -9.98 11.00
C ILE A 44 -1.00 -10.26 12.03
N THR A 45 -0.86 -11.53 12.43
CA THR A 45 0.16 -11.96 13.41
C THR A 45 1.57 -11.60 12.95
N GLU A 46 1.88 -11.82 11.66
CA GLU A 46 3.20 -11.49 11.11
C GLU A 46 3.42 -9.97 11.05
N LEU A 47 2.41 -9.19 10.70
CA LEU A 47 2.49 -7.73 10.70
C LEU A 47 2.74 -7.19 12.10
N GLU A 48 2.00 -7.65 13.11
CA GLU A 48 2.20 -7.29 14.50
C GLU A 48 3.61 -7.65 14.99
N ARG A 49 4.09 -8.86 14.65
CA ARG A 49 5.44 -9.31 14.99
C ARG A 49 6.52 -8.41 14.37
N ARG A 50 6.39 -8.07 13.08
CA ARG A 50 7.34 -7.18 12.38
C ARG A 50 7.29 -5.76 12.93
N TRP A 51 6.09 -5.25 13.20
CA TRP A 51 5.90 -3.91 13.76
C TRP A 51 6.50 -3.80 15.16
N SER A 52 6.25 -4.78 16.03
CA SER A 52 6.87 -4.85 17.35
C SER A 52 8.40 -4.93 17.25
N ARG A 53 8.93 -5.76 16.36
CA ARG A 53 10.38 -5.86 16.12
C ARG A 53 10.97 -4.52 15.67
N HIS A 54 10.34 -3.84 14.72
CA HIS A 54 10.79 -2.53 14.23
C HIS A 54 10.80 -1.47 15.34
N GLN A 55 9.79 -1.44 16.21
CA GLN A 55 9.75 -0.50 17.34
C GLN A 55 10.90 -0.70 18.33
N HIS A 56 11.35 -1.95 18.53
CA HIS A 56 12.46 -2.25 19.45
C HIS A 56 13.83 -2.20 18.78
N ARG A 57 13.90 -2.47 17.47
CA ARG A 57 15.14 -2.58 16.67
C ARG A 57 14.93 -2.02 15.27
N PRO A 58 14.79 -0.69 15.13
CA PRO A 58 14.53 -0.06 13.83
C PRO A 58 15.65 -0.32 12.82
N GLU A 59 16.90 -0.49 13.28
CA GLU A 59 18.08 -0.78 12.46
C GLU A 59 18.03 -2.15 11.76
N GLU A 60 17.18 -3.07 12.22
CA GLU A 60 16.99 -4.37 11.57
C GLU A 60 16.04 -4.29 10.35
N SER A 61 15.52 -3.10 10.04
CA SER A 61 14.62 -2.87 8.91
C SER A 61 15.37 -2.31 7.72
N LEU A 62 14.99 -2.74 6.51
CA LEU A 62 15.53 -2.20 5.28
C LEU A 62 14.86 -0.86 4.94
N SER A 63 15.63 0.07 4.38
CA SER A 63 15.04 1.28 3.79
C SER A 63 14.23 0.91 2.56
N TRP A 64 13.23 1.74 2.23
CA TRP A 64 12.45 1.53 1.00
C TRP A 64 13.30 1.62 -0.27
N GLU A 65 14.35 2.44 -0.24
CA GLU A 65 15.33 2.56 -1.33
C GLU A 65 16.07 1.24 -1.58
N LEU A 66 16.59 0.61 -0.52
CA LEU A 66 17.20 -0.73 -0.59
C LEU A 66 16.22 -1.79 -1.11
N VAL A 67 14.97 -1.76 -0.64
CA VAL A 67 13.94 -2.70 -1.12
C VAL A 67 13.67 -2.52 -2.62
N ARG A 68 13.59 -1.28 -3.11
CA ARG A 68 13.40 -1.00 -4.54
C ARG A 68 14.60 -1.46 -5.37
N GLN A 69 15.81 -1.25 -4.87
CA GLN A 69 17.04 -1.70 -5.52
C GLN A 69 17.04 -3.23 -5.69
N GLU A 70 16.75 -3.98 -4.62
CA GLU A 70 16.68 -5.46 -4.64
C GLU A 70 15.59 -5.99 -5.57
N LEU A 71 14.49 -5.24 -5.74
CA LEU A 71 13.38 -5.60 -6.63
C LEU A 71 13.57 -5.11 -8.08
N GLY A 72 14.66 -4.39 -8.38
CA GLY A 72 14.88 -3.80 -9.71
C GLY A 72 13.84 -2.75 -10.10
N LEU A 73 13.29 -2.03 -9.12
CA LEU A 73 12.25 -1.00 -9.28
C LEU A 73 12.84 0.42 -9.39
N GLU A 74 14.10 0.56 -9.80
CA GLU A 74 14.77 1.86 -10.00
C GLU A 74 14.43 2.49 -11.35
#